data_AF-A8V649-F1
#
_entry.id   AF-A8V649-F1
#
_cell.length_a   1.000
_cell.length_b   1.000
_cell.length_c   1.000
_cell.angle_alpha   90.00
_cell.angle_beta   90.00
_cell.angle_gamma   90.00
#
_symmetry.space_group_name_H-M   'P 1'
#
loop_
_entity.id
_entity.type
_entity.pdbx_description
1 polymer ?
#
loop_
_entity_poly.entity_id
_entity_poly.type
_entity_poly.pdbx_seq_one_letter_code
_entity_poly.pdbx_strand_id
1 'polypeptide(L)' 'AKEAGLEILGIIAIVDREEGGEENIRKEGFDFYPIFRVSELLNKQGA' A
#
# COMPACT_ATOMS: atom_id res chain seq x y z
N ALA A 1 -15.21 1.13 9.00
CA ALA A 1 -14.42 0.24 9.88
C ALA A 1 -14.30 0.84 11.29
N LYS A 2 -13.55 1.94 11.48
CA LYS A 2 -13.44 2.63 12.79
C LYS A 2 -14.79 2.98 13.43
N GLU A 3 -15.70 3.61 12.69
CA GLU A 3 -17.05 3.95 13.19
C GLU A 3 -17.92 2.73 13.54
N ALA A 4 -17.59 1.57 12.98
CA ALA A 4 -18.27 0.30 13.26
C ALA A 4 -17.61 -0.50 14.39
N GLY A 5 -16.59 0.06 15.07
CA GLY A 5 -15.85 -0.60 16.16
C GLY A 5 -14.94 -1.74 15.69
N LEU A 6 -14.60 -1.80 14.40
CA LEU A 6 -13.75 -2.84 13.83
C LEU A 6 -12.28 -2.44 13.86
N GLU A 7 -11.42 -3.40 14.20
CA GLU A 7 -9.96 -3.29 14.11
C GLU A 7 -9.50 -3.49 12.66
N ILE A 8 -8.62 -2.60 12.19
CA ILE A 8 -8.00 -2.74 10.87
C ILE A 8 -6.65 -3.41 11.06
N LEU A 9 -6.53 -4.67 10.63
CA LEU A 9 -5.29 -5.44 10.73
C LEU A 9 -4.25 -5.04 9.67
N GLY A 10 -4.69 -4.43 8.58
CA GLY A 10 -3.79 -4.00 7.50
C GLY A 10 -4.55 -3.62 6.24
N ILE A 11 -3.84 -2.95 5.33
CA ILE A 11 -4.35 -2.51 4.04
C ILE A 11 -3.52 -3.18 2.95
N ILE A 12 -4.19 -3.88 2.04
CA ILE A 12 -3.56 -4.53 0.88
C ILE A 12 -3.94 -3.75 -0.37
N ALA A 13 -2.94 -3.37 -1.17
CA ALA A 13 -3.15 -2.71 -2.45
C ALA A 13 -2.58 -3.57 -3.58
N ILE A 14 -3.24 -3.57 -4.75
CA ILE A 14 -2.73 -4.31 -5.90
C ILE A 14 -1.43 -3.64 -6.41
N VAL A 15 -1.45 -2.32 -6.59
CA VAL A 15 -0.28 -1.56 -7.05
C VAL A 15 -0.11 -0.32 -6.17
N ASP A 16 1.08 -0.15 -5.61
CA ASP A 16 1.52 1.13 -5.07
C ASP A 16 2.23 1.93 -6.17
N ARG A 17 1.76 3.17 -6.37
CA ARG A 17 2.31 4.11 -7.35
C ARG A 17 3.53 4.87 -6.81
N GLU A 18 3.87 4.68 -5.54
CA GLU A 18 5.04 5.29 -4.89
C GLU A 18 4.97 6.83 -4.89
N GLU A 19 3.75 7.37 -4.72
CA GLU A 19 3.46 8.83 -4.70
C GLU A 19 3.14 9.35 -3.29
N GLY A 20 3.60 8.66 -2.24
CA GLY A 20 3.39 9.07 -0.83
C GLY A 20 2.22 8.37 -0.11
N GLY A 21 1.52 7.45 -0.78
CA GLY A 21 0.35 6.77 -0.23
C GLY A 21 0.69 5.86 0.96
N GLU A 22 1.74 5.05 0.82
CA GLU A 22 2.24 4.16 1.87
C GLU A 22 2.63 4.94 3.13
N GLU A 23 3.38 6.05 2.98
CA GLU A 23 3.84 6.87 4.09
C GLU A 23 2.68 7.50 4.86
N ASN A 24 1.66 8.00 4.14
CA ASN A 24 0.48 8.59 4.76
C ASN A 24 -0.34 7.55 5.53
N ILE A 25 -0.50 6.34 4.96
CA ILE A 25 -1.21 5.24 5.62
C ILE A 25 -0.47 4.79 6.89
N ARG A 26 0.86 4.64 6.81
CA ARG A 26 1.69 4.27 7.98
C ARG A 26 1.66 5.34 9.07
N LYS A 27 1.63 6.64 8.71
CA LYS A 27 1.48 7.75 9.67
C LYS A 27 0.16 7.70 10.45
N GLU A 28 -0.90 7.20 9.82
CA GLU A 28 -2.20 6.96 10.47
C GLU A 28 -2.23 5.70 11.35
N GLY A 29 -1.10 4.98 11.45
CA GLY A 29 -0.92 3.81 12.30
C GLY A 29 -1.38 2.50 11.68
N PHE A 30 -1.53 2.44 10.35
CA PHE A 30 -1.93 1.22 9.65
C PHE A 30 -0.75 0.56 8.95
N ASP A 31 -0.75 -0.77 8.96
CA ASP A 31 0.14 -1.54 8.11
C ASP A 31 -0.34 -1.53 6.66
N PHE A 32 0.61 -1.43 5.73
CA PHE A 32 0.36 -1.35 4.29
C PHE A 32 1.20 -2.38 3.53
N TYR A 33 0.54 -3.16 2.68
CA TYR A 33 1.12 -4.27 1.94
C TYR A 33 0.74 -4.17 0.45
N PRO A 34 1.58 -3.54 -0.39
CA PRO A 34 1.37 -3.56 -1.83
C PRO A 34 1.79 -4.92 -2.42
N ILE A 35 1.02 -5.43 -3.38
CA ILE A 35 1.40 -6.64 -4.14
C ILE A 35 2.47 -6.30 -5.18
N PHE A 36 2.35 -5.14 -5.83
CA PHE A 36 3.34 -4.61 -6.77
C PHE A 36 3.66 -3.15 -6.48
N ARG A 37 4.88 -2.74 -6.77
CA ARG A 37 5.27 -1.33 -6.88
C ARG A 37 5.32 -0.91 -8.35
N VAL A 38 5.02 0.36 -8.65
CA VAL A 38 5.10 0.87 -10.03
C VAL A 38 6.51 0.72 -10.59
N SER A 39 7.55 0.90 -9.77
CA SER A 39 8.94 0.63 -10.15
C SER A 39 9.17 -0.82 -10.59
N GLU A 40 8.55 -1.81 -9.95
CA GLU A 40 8.65 -3.23 -10.35
C GLU A 40 7.98 -3.51 -11.70
N LEU A 41 6.90 -2.79 -12.02
CA LEU A 41 6.18 -2.95 -13.28
C LEU A 41 6.91 -2.26 -14.44
N LEU A 42 7.48 -1.08 -14.19
CA LEU A 42 8.18 -0.30 -15.20
C LEU A 42 9.62 -0.78 -15.44
N ASN A 43 10.26 -1.40 -14.44
CA ASN A 43 11.60 -1.97 -14.57
C ASN A 43 11.64 -3.35 -15.26
N LYS A 44 10.50 -3.89 -15.72
CA LYS A 44 10.44 -5.16 -16.48
C LYS A 44 10.77 -5.03 -17.98
N GLN A 45 11.67 -4.13 -18.35
CA GLN A 45 12.26 -4.09 -19.70
C GLN A 45 13.66 -4.68 -19.65
N GLY A 46 13.75 -6.00 -19.86
CA GLY A 46 15.03 -6.70 -20.07
C GLY A 46 15.12 -8.08 -19.42
N ALA A 47 14.50 -9.08 -20.05
CA ALA A 47 14.98 -10.46 -20.08
C ALA A 47 14.89 -10.94 -21.54
#